data_AF-A0A6M0JWH1-F1
#
_entry.id   AF-A0A6M0JWH1-F1
#
_cell.length_a   1.000
_cell.length_b   1.000
_cell.length_c   1.000
_cell.angle_alpha   90.00
_cell.angle_beta   90.00
_cell.angle_gamma   90.00
#
_symmetry.space_group_name_H-M   'P 1'
#
loop_
_entity.id
_entity.type
_entity.pdbx_description
1 polymer ?
#
loop_
_entity_poly.entity_id
_entity_poly.type
_entity_poly.pdbx_seq_one_letter_code
_entity_poly.pdbx_strand_id
1 'polypeptide(L)'
;MTTAVELGFAQARIQARLGLLPLDADWQRLAACRTLASFLEDARSGALRAWVKGFSAQSQSSDIEIGVRRLLSEQVREVSAWAPKRWRDAIDWVAWLPLLPLFQHLARGGALPDWAKEDARLAACLDEAGQPDADLAERTGVSMLLSSARAEGVGDAWLHAWRGRWPMMASGSRMRLELVIDSVKAHRQVFQSARPDDAWGLRQRLREQLRRSVHKDLLEPAGLFAYLGLVFLDLERLRGELLRRALFAEP
;
A
#
# COMPACT_ATOMS: atom_id res chain seq x y z
N MET A 1 11.68 24.90 -14.48
CA MET A 1 10.32 25.40 -14.18
C MET A 1 9.20 24.42 -14.54
N THR A 2 9.38 23.52 -15.51
CA THR A 2 8.33 22.60 -16.01
C THR A 2 7.83 21.58 -14.98
N THR A 3 8.69 21.03 -14.13
CA THR A 3 8.32 19.95 -13.17
C THR A 3 7.40 20.42 -12.03
N ALA A 4 7.58 21.64 -11.52
CA ALA A 4 6.79 22.15 -10.40
C ALA A 4 5.34 22.45 -10.82
N VAL A 5 5.15 22.97 -12.05
CA VAL A 5 3.82 23.24 -12.61
C VAL A 5 3.09 21.93 -12.91
N GLU A 6 3.78 20.95 -13.47
CA GLU A 6 3.22 19.61 -13.74
C GLU A 6 2.75 18.90 -12.46
N LEU A 7 3.46 19.08 -11.35
CA LEU A 7 3.10 18.48 -10.06
C LEU A 7 2.06 19.28 -9.27
N GLY A 8 1.78 20.53 -9.65
CA GLY A 8 0.83 21.40 -8.94
C GLY A 8 -0.58 20.82 -8.85
N PHE A 9 -1.08 20.23 -9.95
CA PHE A 9 -2.39 19.57 -9.95
C PHE A 9 -2.41 18.37 -9.00
N ALA A 10 -1.42 17.47 -9.10
CA ALA A 10 -1.31 16.30 -8.23
C ALA A 10 -1.21 16.70 -6.76
N GLN A 11 -0.41 17.73 -6.44
CA GLN A 11 -0.25 18.24 -5.09
C GLN A 11 -1.57 18.75 -4.52
N ALA A 12 -2.33 19.55 -5.27
CA ALA A 12 -3.61 20.08 -4.82
C ALA A 12 -4.62 18.96 -4.51
N ARG A 13 -4.67 17.93 -5.37
CA ARG A 13 -5.54 16.75 -5.17
C ARG A 13 -5.15 15.96 -3.94
N ILE A 14 -3.85 15.72 -3.74
CA ILE A 14 -3.35 15.02 -2.56
C ILE A 14 -3.62 15.79 -1.27
N GLN A 15 -3.40 17.12 -1.25
CA GLN A 15 -3.71 17.93 -0.07
C GLN A 15 -5.20 17.87 0.29
N ALA A 16 -6.08 17.92 -0.72
CA ALA A 16 -7.52 17.76 -0.50
C ALA A 16 -7.87 16.37 0.06
N ARG A 17 -7.19 15.31 -0.39
CA ARG A 17 -7.38 13.94 0.13
C ARG A 17 -6.75 13.72 1.50
N LEU A 18 -5.63 14.35 1.80
CA LEU A 18 -4.93 14.25 3.08
C LEU A 18 -5.83 14.69 4.23
N GLY A 19 -6.63 15.74 4.04
CA GLY A 19 -7.60 16.21 5.03
C GLY A 19 -8.79 15.27 5.27
N LEU A 20 -8.98 14.26 4.40
CA LEU A 20 -10.06 13.26 4.51
C LEU A 20 -9.57 11.93 5.10
N LEU A 21 -8.25 11.77 5.31
CA LEU A 21 -7.72 10.54 5.91
C LEU A 21 -8.16 10.43 7.38
N PRO A 22 -8.40 9.21 7.87
CA PRO A 22 -8.83 9.02 9.25
C PRO A 22 -7.76 9.48 10.25
N LEU A 23 -8.23 10.15 11.30
CA LEU A 23 -7.42 10.55 12.45
C LEU A 23 -7.49 9.48 13.54
N ASP A 24 -6.61 9.57 14.55
CA ASP A 24 -6.62 8.60 15.64
C ASP A 24 -7.93 8.58 16.43
N ALA A 25 -8.60 9.73 16.56
CA ALA A 25 -9.92 9.81 17.18
C ALA A 25 -10.97 8.97 16.43
N ASP A 26 -10.93 8.95 15.09
CA ASP A 26 -11.85 8.11 14.29
C ASP A 26 -11.63 6.63 14.59
N TRP A 27 -10.39 6.22 14.71
CA TRP A 27 -10.04 4.83 15.01
C TRP A 27 -10.35 4.45 16.46
N GLN A 28 -10.11 5.34 17.42
CA GLN A 28 -10.45 5.11 18.83
C GLN A 28 -11.95 4.91 19.01
N ARG A 29 -12.78 5.70 18.30
CA ARG A 29 -14.23 5.51 18.29
C ARG A 29 -14.61 4.11 17.80
N LEU A 30 -13.99 3.63 16.72
CA LEU A 30 -14.27 2.31 16.14
C LEU A 30 -13.70 1.14 16.94
N ALA A 31 -12.72 1.39 17.83
CA ALA A 31 -12.11 0.34 18.65
C ALA A 31 -13.13 -0.33 19.60
N ALA A 32 -14.18 0.39 20.01
CA ALA A 32 -15.23 -0.11 20.88
C ALA A 32 -16.16 -1.15 20.19
N CYS A 33 -16.27 -1.11 18.86
CA CYS A 33 -17.13 -2.03 18.10
C CYS A 33 -16.53 -3.44 18.16
N ARG A 34 -17.25 -4.42 18.71
CA ARG A 34 -16.76 -5.81 18.86
C ARG A 34 -17.03 -6.68 17.64
N THR A 35 -18.15 -6.45 16.95
CA THR A 35 -18.58 -7.25 15.80
C THR A 35 -18.24 -6.55 14.49
N LEU A 36 -18.08 -7.33 13.42
CA LEU A 36 -17.84 -6.78 12.08
C LEU A 36 -19.01 -5.89 11.62
N ALA A 37 -20.24 -6.29 11.92
CA ALA A 37 -21.44 -5.52 11.56
C ALA A 37 -21.44 -4.12 12.17
N SER A 38 -21.27 -4.01 13.50
CA SER A 38 -21.25 -2.73 14.20
C SER A 38 -20.07 -1.85 13.77
N PHE A 39 -18.89 -2.45 13.57
CA PHE A 39 -17.74 -1.73 13.04
C PHE A 39 -18.01 -1.12 11.66
N LEU A 40 -18.60 -1.88 10.74
CA LEU A 40 -18.91 -1.41 9.39
C LEU A 40 -20.02 -0.34 9.41
N GLU A 41 -21.02 -0.47 10.26
CA GLU A 41 -22.08 0.52 10.44
C GLU A 41 -21.50 1.86 10.92
N ASP A 42 -20.72 1.85 11.99
CA ASP A 42 -20.10 3.07 12.52
C ASP A 42 -19.09 3.66 11.54
N ALA A 43 -18.29 2.82 10.87
CA ALA A 43 -17.30 3.29 9.89
C ALA A 43 -17.94 3.97 8.68
N ARG A 44 -19.15 3.55 8.26
CA ARG A 44 -19.91 4.19 7.16
C ARG A 44 -20.37 5.60 7.50
N SER A 45 -20.46 5.96 8.78
CA SER A 45 -20.81 7.32 9.21
C SER A 45 -19.62 8.28 9.25
N GLY A 46 -18.38 7.77 9.18
CA GLY A 46 -17.15 8.53 9.44
C GLY A 46 -16.17 8.65 8.26
N ALA A 47 -14.92 8.98 8.59
CA ALA A 47 -13.84 9.17 7.62
C ALA A 47 -13.54 7.91 6.78
N LEU A 48 -13.85 6.72 7.29
CA LEU A 48 -13.62 5.45 6.61
C LEU A 48 -14.71 5.05 5.61
N ARG A 49 -15.79 5.84 5.49
CA ARG A 49 -16.97 5.50 4.67
C ARG A 49 -16.62 5.02 3.26
N ALA A 50 -15.70 5.71 2.60
CA ALA A 50 -15.30 5.38 1.24
C ALA A 50 -14.59 4.02 1.14
N TRP A 51 -13.84 3.63 2.18
CA TRP A 51 -13.08 2.38 2.20
C TRP A 51 -13.94 1.19 2.63
N VAL A 52 -14.93 1.39 3.50
CA VAL A 52 -15.76 0.27 3.98
C VAL A 52 -16.96 -0.09 3.09
N LYS A 53 -17.19 0.66 2.01
CA LYS A 53 -18.35 0.48 1.11
C LYS A 53 -18.43 -0.92 0.51
N GLY A 54 -17.28 -1.55 0.24
CA GLY A 54 -17.20 -2.87 -0.40
C GLY A 54 -17.34 -4.07 0.53
N PHE A 55 -17.51 -3.86 1.85
CA PHE A 55 -17.58 -4.93 2.83
C PHE A 55 -18.96 -5.04 3.47
N SER A 56 -19.31 -6.25 3.89
CA SER A 56 -20.55 -6.58 4.57
C SER A 56 -20.26 -7.32 5.89
N ALA A 57 -21.29 -7.48 6.72
CA ALA A 57 -21.17 -8.27 7.95
C ALA A 57 -20.87 -9.75 7.68
N GLN A 58 -21.13 -10.23 6.46
CA GLN A 58 -20.89 -11.60 6.00
C GLN A 58 -19.53 -11.76 5.29
N SER A 59 -18.76 -10.68 5.13
CA SER A 59 -17.47 -10.74 4.45
C SER A 59 -16.51 -11.67 5.20
N GLN A 60 -16.02 -12.67 4.48
CA GLN A 60 -15.04 -13.62 4.98
C GLN A 60 -13.62 -13.05 4.87
N SER A 61 -12.63 -13.77 5.41
CA SER A 61 -11.22 -13.35 5.35
C SER A 61 -10.71 -13.19 3.91
N SER A 62 -11.15 -14.04 2.98
CA SER A 62 -10.85 -13.92 1.55
C SER A 62 -11.41 -12.63 0.94
N ASP A 63 -12.70 -12.34 1.19
CA ASP A 63 -13.35 -11.10 0.72
C ASP A 63 -12.63 -9.85 1.23
N ILE A 64 -12.17 -9.89 2.49
CA ILE A 64 -11.44 -8.80 3.13
C ILE A 64 -10.07 -8.60 2.49
N GLU A 65 -9.29 -9.67 2.30
CA GLU A 65 -7.96 -9.59 1.67
C GLU A 65 -8.06 -9.06 0.22
N ILE A 66 -8.97 -9.61 -0.60
CA ILE A 66 -9.20 -9.15 -1.98
C ILE A 66 -9.67 -7.70 -1.98
N GLY A 67 -10.67 -7.37 -1.15
CA GLY A 67 -11.28 -6.04 -1.11
C GLY A 67 -10.28 -4.95 -0.70
N VAL A 68 -9.43 -5.20 0.31
CA VAL A 68 -8.41 -4.24 0.73
C VAL A 68 -7.34 -4.04 -0.35
N ARG A 69 -6.89 -5.11 -1.03
CA ARG A 69 -5.91 -5.01 -2.12
C ARG A 69 -6.47 -4.26 -3.33
N ARG A 70 -7.75 -4.46 -3.63
CA ARG A 70 -8.46 -3.68 -4.64
C ARG A 70 -8.51 -2.20 -4.26
N LEU A 71 -8.90 -1.87 -3.02
CA LEU A 71 -8.91 -0.48 -2.53
C LEU A 71 -7.53 0.16 -2.67
N LEU A 72 -6.48 -0.52 -2.24
CA LEU A 72 -5.11 -0.03 -2.36
C LEU A 72 -4.72 0.22 -3.82
N SER A 73 -5.04 -0.72 -4.72
CA SER A 73 -4.81 -0.56 -6.15
C SER A 73 -5.60 0.59 -6.78
N GLU A 74 -6.80 0.87 -6.28
CA GLU A 74 -7.60 2.04 -6.67
C GLU A 74 -6.95 3.34 -6.20
N GLN A 75 -6.43 3.39 -4.97
CA GLN A 75 -5.72 4.58 -4.44
C GLN A 75 -4.46 4.88 -5.26
N VAL A 76 -3.67 3.86 -5.59
CA VAL A 76 -2.48 4.02 -6.46
C VAL A 76 -2.89 4.55 -7.84
N ARG A 77 -3.92 3.97 -8.46
CA ARG A 77 -4.41 4.41 -9.77
C ARG A 77 -4.94 5.85 -9.74
N GLU A 78 -5.62 6.24 -8.66
CA GLU A 78 -6.12 7.61 -8.48
C GLU A 78 -4.96 8.62 -8.45
N VAL A 79 -3.90 8.33 -7.68
CA VAL A 79 -2.70 9.17 -7.62
C VAL A 79 -1.94 9.18 -8.95
N SER A 80 -1.79 8.02 -9.61
CA SER A 80 -1.17 7.91 -10.94
C SER A 80 -1.90 8.76 -11.97
N ALA A 81 -3.25 8.78 -11.93
CA ALA A 81 -4.05 9.59 -12.85
C ALA A 81 -3.82 11.10 -12.68
N TRP A 82 -3.55 11.58 -11.47
CA TRP A 82 -3.22 12.99 -11.21
C TRP A 82 -1.78 13.34 -11.55
N ALA A 83 -0.88 12.36 -11.47
CA ALA A 83 0.54 12.58 -11.67
C ALA A 83 0.90 12.83 -13.15
N PRO A 84 2.03 13.53 -13.41
CA PRO A 84 2.57 13.67 -14.75
C PRO A 84 2.86 12.30 -15.37
N LYS A 85 2.63 12.14 -16.68
CA LYS A 85 2.75 10.85 -17.40
C LYS A 85 4.07 10.11 -17.09
N ARG A 86 5.19 10.84 -17.03
CA ARG A 86 6.53 10.32 -16.73
C ARG A 86 6.71 9.68 -15.35
N TRP A 87 5.79 9.96 -14.42
CA TRP A 87 5.81 9.40 -13.05
C TRP A 87 4.83 8.23 -12.86
N ARG A 88 3.92 8.01 -13.82
CA ARG A 88 2.84 7.03 -13.68
C ARG A 88 3.37 5.62 -13.46
N ASP A 89 4.34 5.19 -14.26
CA ASP A 89 4.93 3.86 -14.12
C ASP A 89 5.57 3.64 -12.73
N ALA A 90 6.31 4.63 -12.21
CA ALA A 90 6.85 4.57 -10.85
C ALA A 90 5.75 4.54 -9.77
N ILE A 91 4.62 5.23 -9.97
CA ILE A 91 3.49 5.23 -9.03
C ILE A 91 2.74 3.90 -9.10
N ASP A 92 2.40 3.44 -10.29
CA ASP A 92 1.66 2.20 -10.54
C ASP A 92 2.42 0.98 -10.01
N TRP A 93 3.76 1.01 -10.07
CA TRP A 93 4.62 -0.02 -9.48
C TRP A 93 4.47 -0.17 -7.96
N VAL A 94 4.05 0.87 -7.24
CA VAL A 94 3.82 0.83 -5.78
C VAL A 94 2.70 -0.13 -5.40
N ALA A 95 1.76 -0.39 -6.30
CA ALA A 95 0.68 -1.35 -6.04
C ALA A 95 1.18 -2.81 -5.88
N TRP A 96 2.41 -3.13 -6.29
CA TRP A 96 3.02 -4.44 -6.06
C TRP A 96 3.59 -4.62 -4.64
N LEU A 97 3.82 -3.52 -3.91
CA LEU A 97 4.43 -3.56 -2.58
C LEU A 97 3.68 -4.46 -1.56
N PRO A 98 2.33 -4.45 -1.48
CA PRO A 98 1.60 -5.32 -0.56
C PRO A 98 1.59 -6.81 -0.98
N LEU A 99 2.00 -7.10 -2.22
CA LEU A 99 2.04 -8.45 -2.79
C LEU A 99 3.42 -9.11 -2.62
N LEU A 100 4.44 -8.37 -2.16
CA LEU A 100 5.79 -8.91 -1.97
C LEU A 100 5.85 -10.18 -1.09
N PRO A 101 5.07 -10.31 0.01
CA PRO A 101 5.07 -11.56 0.77
C PRO A 101 4.59 -12.77 -0.05
N LEU A 102 3.69 -12.58 -1.01
CA LEU A 102 3.19 -13.64 -1.88
C LEU A 102 4.24 -14.01 -2.93
N PHE A 103 4.92 -13.04 -3.52
CA PHE A 103 6.09 -13.31 -4.37
C PHE A 103 7.20 -14.04 -3.61
N GLN A 104 7.45 -13.66 -2.36
CA GLN A 104 8.40 -14.36 -1.49
C GLN A 104 7.97 -15.80 -1.18
N HIS A 105 6.67 -16.05 -1.05
CA HIS A 105 6.13 -17.40 -0.86
C HIS A 105 6.28 -18.25 -2.12
N LEU A 106 5.91 -17.70 -3.28
CA LEU A 106 6.08 -18.33 -4.60
C LEU A 106 7.54 -18.64 -4.90
N ALA A 107 8.46 -17.71 -4.63
CA ALA A 107 9.89 -17.91 -4.83
C ALA A 107 10.49 -19.02 -3.95
N ARG A 108 9.80 -19.40 -2.86
CA ARG A 108 10.16 -20.56 -2.01
C ARG A 108 9.48 -21.87 -2.46
N GLY A 109 8.77 -21.87 -3.59
CA GLY A 109 8.00 -23.01 -4.08
C GLY A 109 6.65 -23.21 -3.38
N GLY A 110 6.16 -22.20 -2.65
CA GLY A 110 4.85 -22.25 -2.01
C GLY A 110 3.70 -22.01 -2.98
N ALA A 111 2.56 -22.63 -2.72
CA ALA A 111 1.33 -22.43 -3.50
C ALA A 111 0.56 -21.21 -3.00
N LEU A 112 0.02 -20.41 -3.93
CA LEU A 112 -0.84 -19.29 -3.55
C LEU A 112 -2.16 -19.77 -2.91
N PRO A 113 -2.66 -19.07 -1.88
CA PRO A 113 -4.00 -19.32 -1.38
C PRO A 113 -5.04 -18.97 -2.47
N ASP A 114 -6.20 -19.62 -2.44
CA ASP A 114 -7.19 -19.51 -3.51
C ASP A 114 -7.65 -18.06 -3.75
N TRP A 115 -7.88 -17.30 -2.68
CA TRP A 115 -8.24 -15.89 -2.77
C TRP A 115 -7.19 -15.04 -3.53
N ALA A 116 -5.91 -15.40 -3.47
CA ALA A 116 -4.85 -14.63 -4.13
C ALA A 116 -4.84 -14.85 -5.65
N LYS A 117 -5.40 -15.97 -6.13
CA LYS A 117 -5.60 -16.22 -7.56
C LYS A 117 -6.68 -15.32 -8.14
N GLU A 118 -7.60 -14.84 -7.31
CA GLU A 118 -8.66 -13.89 -7.69
C GLU A 118 -8.19 -12.43 -7.69
N ASP A 119 -7.00 -12.13 -7.14
CA ASP A 119 -6.42 -10.79 -7.23
C ASP A 119 -5.99 -10.50 -8.67
N ALA A 120 -6.63 -9.51 -9.30
CA ALA A 120 -6.42 -9.20 -10.71
C ALA A 120 -4.96 -8.87 -11.08
N ARG A 121 -4.14 -8.35 -10.16
CA ARG A 121 -2.73 -8.08 -10.45
C ARG A 121 -1.91 -9.36 -10.41
N LEU A 122 -2.17 -10.24 -9.45
CA LEU A 122 -1.51 -11.56 -9.42
C LEU A 122 -1.96 -12.42 -10.58
N ALA A 123 -3.26 -12.52 -10.85
CA ALA A 123 -3.79 -13.26 -11.98
C ALA A 123 -3.14 -12.87 -13.32
N ALA A 124 -2.74 -11.60 -13.48
CA ALA A 124 -2.07 -11.11 -14.68
C ALA A 124 -0.64 -11.64 -14.89
N CYS A 125 -0.05 -12.33 -13.91
CA CYS A 125 1.27 -12.97 -14.02
C CYS A 125 1.25 -14.49 -13.71
N LEU A 126 0.06 -15.11 -13.69
CA LEU A 126 -0.11 -16.53 -13.40
C LEU A 126 -0.74 -17.25 -14.62
N ASP A 127 -0.44 -18.53 -14.78
CA ASP A 127 -1.12 -19.43 -15.72
C ASP A 127 -2.49 -19.88 -15.19
N GLU A 128 -3.20 -20.70 -15.98
CA GLU A 128 -4.51 -21.26 -15.60
C GLU A 128 -4.44 -22.18 -14.37
N ALA A 129 -3.28 -22.74 -14.06
CA ALA A 129 -3.03 -23.56 -12.87
C ALA A 129 -2.66 -22.70 -11.63
N GLY A 130 -2.59 -21.37 -11.78
CA GLY A 130 -2.20 -20.44 -10.73
C GLY A 130 -0.70 -20.48 -10.40
N GLN A 131 0.13 -20.97 -11.32
CA GLN A 131 1.58 -20.96 -11.22
C GLN A 131 2.16 -19.72 -11.93
N PRO A 132 3.33 -19.22 -11.52
CA PRO A 132 3.98 -18.11 -12.20
C PRO A 132 4.31 -18.46 -13.66
N ASP A 133 3.82 -17.64 -14.59
CA ASP A 133 4.12 -17.75 -16.01
C ASP A 133 5.20 -16.72 -16.39
N ALA A 134 6.26 -17.18 -17.07
CA ALA A 134 7.42 -16.34 -17.37
C ALA A 134 7.09 -15.20 -18.36
N ASP A 135 6.28 -15.47 -19.38
CA ASP A 135 5.92 -14.50 -20.41
C ASP A 135 4.96 -13.44 -19.84
N LEU A 136 4.00 -13.85 -19.02
CA LEU A 136 3.08 -12.95 -18.33
C LEU A 136 3.80 -12.10 -17.27
N ALA A 137 4.74 -12.71 -16.53
CA ALA A 137 5.59 -12.00 -15.59
C ALA A 137 6.47 -10.93 -16.26
N GLU A 138 6.96 -11.19 -17.48
CA GLU A 138 7.77 -10.24 -18.23
C GLU A 138 6.93 -9.03 -18.67
N ARG A 139 5.72 -9.29 -19.19
CA ARG A 139 4.77 -8.23 -19.60
C ARG A 139 4.36 -7.33 -18.46
N THR A 140 4.20 -7.88 -17.26
CA THR A 140 3.86 -7.12 -16.05
C THR A 140 5.10 -6.50 -15.36
N GLY A 141 6.30 -6.88 -15.81
CA GLY A 141 7.58 -6.40 -15.29
C GLY A 141 7.96 -6.97 -13.93
N VAL A 142 7.31 -8.06 -13.49
CA VAL A 142 7.52 -8.70 -12.18
C VAL A 142 8.41 -9.94 -12.24
N SER A 143 8.94 -10.33 -13.40
CA SER A 143 9.83 -11.50 -13.54
C SER A 143 10.97 -11.48 -12.52
N MET A 144 11.55 -10.31 -12.25
CA MET A 144 12.62 -10.16 -11.26
C MET A 144 12.19 -10.43 -9.81
N LEU A 145 10.90 -10.28 -9.48
CA LEU A 145 10.36 -10.61 -8.15
C LEU A 145 10.16 -12.12 -8.00
N LEU A 146 9.87 -12.82 -9.10
CA LEU A 146 9.71 -14.27 -9.15
C LEU A 146 11.07 -14.99 -9.22
N SER A 147 12.03 -14.41 -9.94
CA SER A 147 13.37 -14.96 -10.13
C SER A 147 14.34 -14.62 -9.00
N SER A 148 13.97 -13.74 -8.06
CA SER A 148 14.78 -13.46 -6.87
C SER A 148 14.76 -14.68 -5.93
N ALA A 149 15.52 -15.71 -6.30
CA ALA A 149 15.57 -17.05 -5.71
C ALA A 149 16.03 -17.12 -4.24
N ARG A 150 16.21 -15.98 -3.58
CA ARG A 150 16.47 -15.90 -2.14
C ARG A 150 15.41 -15.02 -1.49
N ALA A 151 14.78 -15.58 -0.46
CA ALA A 151 13.68 -14.97 0.29
C ALA A 151 13.96 -13.55 0.82
N GLU A 152 15.21 -13.17 1.04
CA GLU A 152 15.57 -11.84 1.55
C GLU A 152 15.61 -10.77 0.44
N GLY A 153 15.72 -11.18 -0.84
CA GLY A 153 15.97 -10.30 -1.97
C GLY A 153 14.75 -9.71 -2.66
N VAL A 154 13.53 -10.22 -2.43
CA VAL A 154 12.31 -9.74 -3.14
C VAL A 154 12.06 -8.25 -2.90
N GLY A 155 12.29 -7.76 -1.67
CA GLY A 155 12.14 -6.34 -1.34
C GLY A 155 13.19 -5.46 -2.02
N ASP A 156 14.44 -5.93 -2.09
CA ASP A 156 15.51 -5.20 -2.77
C ASP A 156 15.35 -5.23 -4.29
N ALA A 157 14.89 -6.35 -4.85
CA ALA A 157 14.51 -6.47 -6.26
C ALA A 157 13.38 -5.49 -6.59
N TRP A 158 12.31 -5.44 -5.78
CA TRP A 158 11.22 -4.48 -5.96
C TRP A 158 11.72 -3.03 -5.91
N LEU A 159 12.60 -2.70 -4.96
CA LEU A 159 13.15 -1.36 -4.82
C LEU A 159 14.07 -0.98 -5.99
N HIS A 160 14.90 -1.92 -6.45
CA HIS A 160 15.73 -1.73 -7.64
C HIS A 160 14.88 -1.46 -8.89
N ALA A 161 13.85 -2.29 -9.09
CA ALA A 161 12.86 -2.13 -10.15
C ALA A 161 12.17 -0.77 -10.09
N TRP A 162 11.78 -0.33 -8.89
CA TRP A 162 11.11 0.93 -8.67
C TRP A 162 12.01 2.13 -9.00
N ARG A 163 13.26 2.11 -8.55
CA ARG A 163 14.26 3.15 -8.87
C ARG A 163 14.55 3.24 -10.37
N GLY A 164 14.54 2.12 -11.08
CA GLY A 164 14.69 2.08 -12.54
C GLY A 164 13.55 2.77 -13.31
N ARG A 165 12.37 2.92 -12.69
CA ARG A 165 11.18 3.58 -13.26
C ARG A 165 11.11 5.07 -12.97
N TRP A 166 12.07 5.59 -12.22
CA TRP A 166 12.12 7.01 -11.92
C TRP A 166 12.51 7.80 -13.18
N PRO A 167 11.77 8.86 -13.53
CA PRO A 167 12.17 9.71 -14.64
C PRO A 167 13.47 10.44 -14.29
N MET A 168 14.15 10.96 -15.32
CA MET A 168 15.27 11.88 -15.10
C MET A 168 14.83 13.07 -14.25
N MET A 169 15.55 13.31 -13.16
CA MET A 169 15.22 14.35 -12.18
C MET A 169 16.49 14.95 -11.57
N ALA A 170 16.34 16.12 -10.93
CA ALA A 170 17.43 16.76 -10.20
C ALA A 170 17.86 15.92 -8.99
N SER A 171 19.14 16.00 -8.62
CA SER A 171 19.71 15.31 -7.46
C SER A 171 18.95 15.60 -6.17
N GLY A 172 18.46 16.84 -5.98
CA GLY A 172 17.65 17.22 -4.83
C GLY A 172 16.32 16.45 -4.73
N SER A 173 15.57 16.34 -5.83
CA SER A 173 14.31 15.56 -5.86
C SER A 173 14.58 14.07 -5.63
N ARG A 174 15.66 13.54 -6.21
CA ARG A 174 16.10 12.17 -5.97
C ARG A 174 16.41 11.93 -4.49
N MET A 175 17.18 12.83 -3.87
CA MET A 175 17.52 12.74 -2.45
C MET A 175 16.27 12.74 -1.55
N ARG A 176 15.25 13.54 -1.87
CA ARG A 176 13.98 13.54 -1.11
C ARG A 176 13.24 12.20 -1.21
N LEU A 177 13.24 11.55 -2.36
CA LEU A 177 12.68 10.19 -2.50
C LEU A 177 13.45 9.15 -1.70
N GLU A 178 14.78 9.23 -1.73
CA GLU A 178 15.63 8.35 -0.93
C GLU A 178 15.37 8.54 0.57
N LEU A 179 15.13 9.76 1.05
CA LEU A 179 14.74 9.99 2.45
C LEU A 179 13.41 9.32 2.84
N VAL A 180 12.43 9.27 1.92
CA VAL A 180 11.18 8.54 2.14
C VAL A 180 11.45 7.03 2.20
N ILE A 181 12.28 6.50 1.30
CA ILE A 181 12.70 5.10 1.30
C ILE A 181 13.38 4.75 2.63
N ASP A 182 14.35 5.55 3.05
CA ASP A 182 15.14 5.30 4.25
C ASP A 182 14.26 5.33 5.50
N SER A 183 13.27 6.22 5.55
CA SER A 183 12.27 6.25 6.64
C SER A 183 11.48 4.94 6.73
N VAL A 184 11.02 4.41 5.59
CA VAL A 184 10.28 3.13 5.54
C VAL A 184 11.18 1.94 5.86
N LYS A 185 12.43 1.93 5.37
CA LYS A 185 13.42 0.89 5.67
C LYS A 185 13.77 0.86 7.16
N ALA A 186 14.06 2.01 7.74
CA ALA A 186 14.36 2.14 9.17
C ALA A 186 13.17 1.66 10.01
N HIS A 187 11.95 2.06 9.65
CA HIS A 187 10.74 1.55 10.29
C HIS A 187 10.67 0.01 10.18
N ARG A 188 10.80 -0.56 8.98
CA ARG A 188 10.74 -2.02 8.77
C ARG A 188 11.76 -2.76 9.63
N GLN A 189 13.00 -2.29 9.67
CA GLN A 189 14.08 -2.93 10.43
C GLN A 189 13.77 -2.97 11.92
N VAL A 190 13.27 -1.86 12.49
CA VAL A 190 12.87 -1.81 13.91
C VAL A 190 11.59 -2.62 14.16
N PHE A 191 10.63 -2.56 13.23
CA PHE A 191 9.35 -3.26 13.37
C PHE A 191 9.50 -4.79 13.35
N GLN A 192 10.46 -5.32 12.61
CA GLN A 192 10.72 -6.77 12.53
C GLN A 192 11.14 -7.41 13.85
N SER A 193 11.77 -6.66 14.75
CA SER A 193 12.22 -7.13 16.06
C SER A 193 11.38 -6.58 17.22
N ALA A 194 10.35 -5.79 16.93
CA ALA A 194 9.52 -5.14 17.93
C ALA A 194 8.56 -6.12 18.62
N ARG A 195 8.23 -5.83 19.88
CA ARG A 195 7.15 -6.54 20.60
C ARG A 195 5.79 -6.11 20.05
N PRO A 196 4.76 -6.97 20.11
CA PRO A 196 3.41 -6.60 19.69
C PRO A 196 2.88 -5.30 20.30
N ASP A 197 3.19 -5.04 21.58
CA ASP A 197 2.76 -3.82 22.30
C ASP A 197 3.36 -2.53 21.72
N ASP A 198 4.57 -2.61 21.15
CA ASP A 198 5.28 -1.46 20.56
C ASP A 198 4.87 -1.20 19.10
N ALA A 199 4.21 -2.18 18.46
CA ALA A 199 3.90 -2.16 17.03
C ALA A 199 3.03 -0.96 16.64
N TRP A 200 2.07 -0.58 17.48
CA TRP A 200 1.21 0.58 17.21
C TRP A 200 2.01 1.90 17.26
N GLY A 201 2.81 2.11 18.30
CA GLY A 201 3.63 3.32 18.43
C GLY A 201 4.66 3.47 17.31
N LEU A 202 5.19 2.36 16.79
CA LEU A 202 6.07 2.35 15.61
C LEU A 202 5.35 2.80 14.33
N ARG A 203 4.12 2.33 14.11
CA ARG A 203 3.32 2.72 12.94
C ARG A 203 2.93 4.19 13.00
N GLN A 204 2.59 4.71 14.18
CA GLN A 204 2.27 6.13 14.35
C GLN A 204 3.47 7.04 14.08
N ARG A 205 4.66 6.66 14.57
CA ARG A 205 5.89 7.41 14.26
C ARG A 205 6.16 7.49 12.77
N LEU A 206 6.02 6.38 12.03
CA LEU A 206 6.18 6.39 10.58
C LEU A 206 5.10 7.27 9.92
N ARG A 207 3.84 7.15 10.35
CA ARG A 207 2.74 7.98 9.85
C ARG A 207 3.03 9.48 10.01
N GLU A 208 3.50 9.92 11.17
CA GLU A 208 3.86 11.33 11.41
C GLU A 208 5.05 11.79 10.57
N GLN A 209 6.05 10.93 10.35
CA GLN A 209 7.19 11.23 9.47
C GLN A 209 6.76 11.40 8.01
N LEU A 210 5.90 10.51 7.51
CA LEU A 210 5.35 10.59 6.16
C LEU A 210 4.46 11.83 6.00
N ARG A 211 3.60 12.14 6.98
CA ARG A 211 2.75 13.34 6.97
C ARG A 211 3.59 14.61 6.91
N ARG A 212 4.66 14.69 7.71
CA ARG A 212 5.62 15.81 7.63
C ARG A 212 6.27 15.90 6.25
N SER A 213 6.63 14.78 5.64
CA SER A 213 7.21 14.77 4.28
C SER A 213 6.23 15.29 3.23
N VAL A 214 4.93 14.92 3.30
CA VAL A 214 3.89 15.46 2.41
C VAL A 214 3.77 16.98 2.50
N HIS A 215 3.95 17.56 3.69
CA HIS A 215 3.90 19.02 3.90
C HIS A 215 5.21 19.73 3.55
N LYS A 216 6.37 19.09 3.77
CA LYS A 216 7.69 19.69 3.51
C LYS A 216 8.07 19.64 2.03
N ASP A 217 7.73 18.56 1.34
CA ASP A 217 8.12 18.30 -0.05
C ASP A 217 7.00 18.68 -1.01
N LEU A 218 6.49 19.92 -0.88
CA LEU A 218 5.49 20.47 -1.80
C LEU A 218 6.04 20.54 -3.22
N LEU A 219 5.22 20.16 -4.20
CA LEU A 219 5.59 20.16 -5.62
C LEU A 219 6.78 19.24 -5.94
N GLU A 220 7.03 18.24 -5.09
CA GLU A 220 8.00 17.18 -5.32
C GLU A 220 7.32 15.83 -5.49
N PRO A 221 7.93 14.90 -6.25
CA PRO A 221 7.46 13.52 -6.34
C PRO A 221 7.39 12.83 -4.98
N ALA A 222 8.31 13.15 -4.07
CA ALA A 222 8.37 12.57 -2.73
C ALA A 222 7.07 12.75 -1.95
N GLY A 223 6.37 13.88 -2.12
CA GLY A 223 5.06 14.11 -1.52
C GLY A 223 3.99 13.11 -2.00
N LEU A 224 4.04 12.70 -3.27
CA LEU A 224 3.09 11.71 -3.82
C LEU A 224 3.27 10.33 -3.16
N PHE A 225 4.52 9.90 -3.02
CA PHE A 225 4.85 8.60 -2.44
C PHE A 225 4.68 8.58 -0.92
N ALA A 226 5.00 9.69 -0.24
CA ALA A 226 4.73 9.82 1.19
C ALA A 226 3.22 9.77 1.46
N TYR A 227 2.40 10.38 0.62
CA TYR A 227 0.93 10.28 0.70
C TYR A 227 0.45 8.83 0.50
N LEU A 228 0.93 8.14 -0.53
CA LEU A 228 0.58 6.72 -0.73
C LEU A 228 1.01 5.85 0.45
N GLY A 229 2.17 6.13 1.05
CA GLY A 229 2.61 5.47 2.28
C GLY A 229 1.64 5.67 3.45
N LEU A 230 1.10 6.88 3.64
CA LEU A 230 0.06 7.14 4.65
C LEU A 230 -1.20 6.30 4.42
N VAL A 231 -1.67 6.27 3.17
CA VAL A 231 -2.84 5.50 2.75
C VAL A 231 -2.61 4.01 2.98
N PHE A 232 -1.42 3.50 2.67
CA PHE A 232 -1.08 2.09 2.85
C PHE A 232 -1.09 1.72 4.33
N LEU A 233 -0.52 2.54 5.21
CA LEU A 233 -0.55 2.31 6.66
C LEU A 233 -1.98 2.29 7.20
N ASP A 234 -2.85 3.18 6.73
CA ASP A 234 -4.24 3.22 7.16
C ASP A 234 -5.05 2.03 6.64
N LEU A 235 -4.82 1.60 5.40
CA LEU A 235 -5.44 0.40 4.83
C LEU A 235 -4.93 -0.89 5.48
N GLU A 236 -3.66 -0.94 5.88
CA GLU A 236 -3.13 -2.05 6.69
C GLU A 236 -3.82 -2.13 8.05
N ARG A 237 -4.04 -0.97 8.71
CA ARG A 237 -4.81 -0.89 9.95
C ARG A 237 -6.25 -1.34 9.73
N LEU A 238 -6.91 -0.86 8.67
CA LEU A 238 -8.27 -1.28 8.31
C LEU A 238 -8.35 -2.79 8.12
N ARG A 239 -7.42 -3.37 7.36
CA ARG A 239 -7.33 -4.82 7.14
C ARG A 239 -7.25 -5.58 8.46
N GLY A 240 -6.40 -5.14 9.38
CA GLY A 240 -6.27 -5.74 10.71
C GLY A 240 -7.57 -5.68 11.51
N GLU A 241 -8.24 -4.53 11.54
CA GLU A 241 -9.51 -4.35 12.25
C GLU A 241 -10.64 -5.22 11.66
N LEU A 242 -10.72 -5.33 10.33
CA LEU A 242 -11.70 -6.16 9.64
C LEU A 242 -11.44 -7.65 9.89
N LEU A 243 -10.21 -8.12 9.65
CA LEU A 243 -9.86 -9.53 9.83
C LEU A 243 -10.02 -9.99 11.27
N ARG A 244 -9.59 -9.17 12.25
CA ARG A 244 -9.73 -9.52 13.66
C ARG A 244 -11.19 -9.79 14.03
N ARG A 245 -12.12 -8.98 13.52
CA ARG A 245 -13.56 -9.16 13.80
C ARG A 245 -14.21 -10.26 12.97
N ALA A 246 -13.76 -10.47 11.74
CA ALA A 246 -14.27 -11.57 10.91
C ALA A 246 -13.84 -12.95 11.45
N LEU A 247 -12.65 -13.05 12.05
CA LEU A 247 -12.07 -14.31 12.52
C LEU A 247 -12.33 -14.60 14.01
N PHE A 248 -12.45 -13.57 14.84
CA PHE A 248 -12.49 -13.71 16.31
C PHE A 248 -13.66 -12.97 16.96
N ALA A 249 -14.73 -12.63 16.23
CA ALA A 249 -15.93 -12.15 16.88
C ALA A 249 -16.47 -13.24 17.82
N GLU A 250 -16.46 -12.95 19.13
CA GLU A 250 -17.28 -13.71 20.08
C GLU A 250 -18.76 -13.45 19.73
N PRO A 251 -19.61 -14.49 19.73
CA PRO A 251 -21.04 -14.37 19.43
C PRO A 251 -21.78 -13.47 20.42
#